data_AF-A0A7Y4YF30-F1
#
_entry.id   AF-A0A7Y4YF30-F1
#
_cell.length_a   1.000
_cell.length_b   1.000
_cell.length_c   1.000
_cell.angle_alpha   90.00
_cell.angle_beta   90.00
_cell.angle_gamma   90.00
#
_symmetry.space_group_name_H-M   'P 1'
#
loop_
_entity.id
_entity.type
_entity.pdbx_description
1 polymer ?
#
loop_
_entity_poly.entity_id
_entity_poly.type
_entity_poly.pdbx_seq_one_letter_code
_entity_poly.pdbx_strand_id
1 'polypeptide(L)'
;MNNQIVPGAQDTIPEQLAVTITTNWRDYISKHDPDPNYIRAFNIPMVDIKELAEFYACPSVRAYLAMETPGDITTLKIVLVPVDANGNDILSVPVKTDANVVDQSSIYDFTSPCPQLCDLNSPLFQ
;
A
#
# COMPACT_ATOMS: atom_id res chain seq x y z
N MET A 1 31.98 3.35 0.34
CA MET A 1 31.61 1.96 0.62
C MET A 1 30.10 1.88 0.49
N ASN A 2 29.58 1.19 -0.52
CA ASN A 2 28.14 0.99 -0.68
C ASN A 2 27.70 -0.08 0.31
N ASN A 3 27.03 0.32 1.39
CA ASN A 3 26.31 -0.64 2.22
C ASN A 3 25.13 -1.15 1.38
N GLN A 4 25.30 -2.32 0.76
CA GLN A 4 24.16 -3.06 0.26
C GLN A 4 23.28 -3.42 1.46
N ILE A 5 22.09 -2.83 1.50
CA ILE A 5 21.04 -3.25 2.42
C ILE A 5 20.60 -4.64 1.94
N VAL A 6 21.08 -5.68 2.61
CA VAL A 6 20.57 -7.04 2.43
C VAL A 6 19.32 -7.12 3.29
N PRO A 7 18.12 -7.39 2.73
CA PRO A 7 16.92 -7.62 3.53
C PRO A 7 17.20 -8.67 4.59
N GLY A 8 16.81 -8.42 5.84
CA GLY A 8 16.96 -9.41 6.89
C GLY A 8 16.23 -10.69 6.49
N ALA A 9 16.85 -11.86 6.70
CA ALA A 9 16.21 -13.15 6.41
C ALA A 9 14.88 -13.37 7.17
N GLN A 10 14.58 -12.52 8.16
CA GLN A 10 13.33 -12.51 8.93
C GLN A 10 12.21 -11.71 8.24
N ASP A 11 12.53 -10.87 7.25
CA ASP A 11 11.58 -9.93 6.63
C ASP A 11 11.08 -10.40 5.25
N THR A 12 11.51 -11.58 4.81
CA THR A 12 11.16 -12.14 3.49
C THR A 12 10.54 -13.53 3.62
N ILE A 13 9.69 -13.90 2.66
CA ILE A 13 9.10 -15.23 2.55
C ILE A 13 9.57 -15.92 1.26
N PRO A 14 9.57 -17.27 1.19
CA PRO A 14 9.87 -17.99 -0.04
C PRO A 14 8.88 -17.62 -1.17
N GLU A 15 9.38 -17.53 -2.41
CA GLU A 15 8.56 -17.23 -3.59
C GLU A 15 7.34 -18.15 -3.71
N GLN A 16 7.52 -19.46 -3.51
CA GLN A 16 6.43 -20.44 -3.57
C GLN A 16 5.34 -20.15 -2.54
N LEU A 17 5.71 -19.69 -1.34
CA LEU A 17 4.74 -19.32 -0.31
C LEU A 17 3.99 -18.05 -0.73
N ALA A 18 4.69 -17.04 -1.28
CA ALA A 18 4.07 -15.83 -1.82
C ALA A 18 3.06 -16.15 -2.94
N VAL A 19 3.41 -17.05 -3.87
CA VAL A 19 2.48 -17.53 -4.92
C VAL A 19 1.26 -18.21 -4.31
N THR A 20 1.45 -19.10 -3.34
CA THR A 20 0.33 -19.80 -2.69
C THR A 20 -0.64 -18.84 -2.00
N ILE A 21 -0.14 -17.89 -1.20
CA ILE A 21 -1.04 -16.99 -0.45
C ILE A 21 -1.75 -15.98 -1.34
N THR A 22 -1.13 -15.52 -2.43
CA THR A 22 -1.81 -14.65 -3.40
C THR A 22 -2.86 -15.43 -4.22
N THR A 23 -2.60 -16.70 -4.54
CA THR A 23 -3.57 -17.58 -5.20
C THR A 23 -4.81 -17.78 -4.34
N ASN A 24 -4.63 -18.00 -3.03
CA ASN A 24 -5.76 -18.14 -2.10
C ASN A 24 -6.67 -16.89 -2.08
N TRP A 25 -6.10 -15.69 -2.20
CA TRP A 25 -6.88 -14.46 -2.34
C TRP A 25 -7.70 -14.43 -3.63
N ARG A 26 -7.08 -14.78 -4.76
CA ARG A 26 -7.73 -14.87 -6.08
C ARG A 26 -8.89 -15.89 -6.08
N ASP A 27 -8.67 -17.05 -5.48
CA ASP A 27 -9.67 -18.12 -5.34
C ASP A 27 -10.82 -17.74 -4.39
N TYR A 28 -10.55 -16.89 -3.40
CA TYR A 28 -11.59 -16.35 -2.52
C TYR A 28 -12.46 -15.33 -3.24
N ILE A 29 -11.84 -14.33 -3.87
CA ILE A 29 -12.58 -13.23 -4.51
C ILE A 29 -13.40 -13.71 -5.71
N SER A 30 -12.87 -14.63 -6.53
CA SER A 30 -13.62 -15.20 -7.67
C SER A 30 -14.95 -15.88 -7.29
N LYS A 31 -15.16 -16.23 -6.02
CA LYS A 31 -16.44 -16.76 -5.52
C LYS A 31 -17.46 -15.67 -5.19
N HIS A 32 -17.00 -14.44 -4.94
CA HIS A 32 -17.80 -13.29 -4.53
C HIS A 32 -18.02 -12.29 -5.66
N ASP A 33 -17.05 -12.19 -6.57
CA ASP A 33 -17.15 -11.46 -7.83
C ASP A 33 -16.61 -12.35 -8.95
N PRO A 34 -17.46 -12.87 -9.85
CA PRO A 34 -17.03 -13.72 -10.94
C PRO A 34 -16.26 -12.95 -12.04
N ASP A 35 -16.17 -11.62 -11.98
CA ASP A 35 -15.36 -10.84 -12.90
C ASP A 35 -13.86 -11.17 -12.69
N PRO A 36 -13.12 -11.61 -13.73
CA PRO A 36 -11.69 -11.93 -13.61
C PRO A 36 -10.78 -10.71 -13.34
N ASN A 37 -11.32 -9.49 -13.40
CA ASN A 37 -10.60 -8.22 -13.32
C ASN A 37 -10.56 -7.59 -11.92
N TYR A 38 -10.86 -8.33 -10.85
CA TYR A 38 -10.66 -7.83 -9.50
C TYR A 38 -9.19 -7.52 -9.21
N ILE A 39 -8.97 -6.64 -8.24
CA ILE A 39 -7.66 -6.08 -7.93
C ILE A 39 -6.79 -7.13 -7.21
N ARG A 40 -5.58 -7.33 -7.74
CA ARG A 40 -4.64 -8.37 -7.27
C ARG A 40 -3.46 -7.81 -6.49
N ALA A 41 -3.09 -6.58 -6.77
CA ALA A 41 -1.97 -5.90 -6.16
C ALA A 41 -2.10 -4.38 -6.33
N PHE A 42 -1.23 -3.66 -5.64
CA PHE A 42 -1.14 -2.21 -5.67
C PHE A 42 0.31 -1.82 -5.93
N ASN A 43 0.54 -0.96 -6.92
CA ASN A 43 1.85 -0.33 -7.06
C ASN A 43 1.92 0.86 -6.11
N ILE A 44 2.92 0.86 -5.24
CA ILE A 44 3.23 2.00 -4.36
C ILE A 44 4.54 2.61 -4.84
N PRO A 45 4.51 3.83 -5.43
CA PRO A 45 5.72 4.54 -5.81
C PRO A 45 6.69 4.70 -4.63
N MET A 46 7.97 4.45 -4.87
CA MET A 46 9.01 4.61 -3.83
C MET A 46 9.16 6.06 -3.36
N VAL A 47 8.79 7.03 -4.20
CA VAL A 47 8.76 8.45 -3.81
C VAL A 47 7.78 8.67 -2.65
N ASP A 48 6.60 8.05 -2.68
CA ASP A 48 5.60 8.18 -1.63
C ASP A 48 6.08 7.56 -0.32
N ILE A 49 6.72 6.39 -0.38
CA ILE A 49 7.31 5.74 0.80
C ILE A 49 8.40 6.63 1.43
N LYS A 50 9.24 7.27 0.61
CA LYS A 50 10.28 8.18 1.09
C LYS A 50 9.68 9.43 1.72
N GLU A 51 8.69 10.05 1.08
CA GLU A 51 8.00 11.21 1.63
C GLU A 51 7.34 10.87 2.97
N LEU A 52 6.68 9.72 3.07
CA LEU A 52 6.09 9.25 4.33
C LEU A 52 7.16 9.13 5.43
N ALA A 53 8.29 8.50 5.13
CA ALA A 53 9.38 8.31 6.08
C ALA A 53 10.09 9.62 6.47
N GLU A 54 10.35 10.50 5.50
CA GLU A 54 11.17 11.70 5.69
C GLU A 54 10.35 12.87 6.27
N PHE A 55 9.14 13.11 5.77
CA PHE A 55 8.34 14.26 6.17
C PHE A 55 7.68 14.06 7.55
N TYR A 56 7.16 12.87 7.81
CA TYR A 56 6.49 12.56 9.08
C TYR A 56 7.42 11.97 10.14
N ALA A 57 8.66 11.61 9.76
CA ALA A 57 9.62 10.94 10.64
C ALA A 57 9.01 9.70 11.36
N CYS A 58 8.11 8.99 10.67
CA CYS A 58 7.35 7.90 11.25
C CYS A 58 8.15 6.58 11.25
N PRO A 59 8.11 5.77 12.33
CA PRO A 59 8.74 4.46 12.36
C PRO A 59 8.10 3.43 11.43
N SER A 60 6.82 3.58 11.08
CA SER A 60 6.11 2.68 10.18
C SER A 60 4.92 3.35 9.51
N VAL A 61 4.37 2.66 8.51
CA VAL A 61 3.15 3.06 7.79
C VAL A 61 2.13 1.95 7.92
N ARG A 62 0.87 2.29 8.13
CA ARG A 62 -0.25 1.36 8.11
C ARG A 62 -0.96 1.42 6.76
N ALA A 63 -1.23 0.27 6.18
CA ALA A 63 -2.05 0.14 4.98
C ALA A 63 -3.47 -0.29 5.36
N TYR A 64 -4.46 0.47 4.93
CA TYR A 64 -5.88 0.15 5.09
C TYR A 64 -6.45 -0.28 3.74
N LEU A 65 -7.22 -1.37 3.73
CA LEU A 65 -8.06 -1.71 2.57
C LEU A 65 -9.26 -0.74 2.53
N ALA A 66 -9.47 -0.12 1.38
CA ALA A 66 -10.53 0.84 1.15
C ALA A 66 -11.29 0.50 -0.14
N MET A 67 -12.47 1.07 -0.32
CA MET A 67 -13.29 0.88 -1.51
C MET A 67 -14.01 2.19 -1.80
N GLU A 68 -13.94 2.67 -3.05
CA GLU A 68 -14.60 3.94 -3.40
C GLU A 68 -16.12 3.76 -3.49
N THR A 69 -16.57 2.64 -4.06
CA THR A 69 -17.99 2.35 -4.29
C THR A 69 -18.40 1.15 -3.43
N PRO A 70 -19.32 1.31 -2.46
CA PRO A 70 -19.74 0.21 -1.59
C PRO A 70 -20.22 -1.02 -2.37
N GLY A 71 -19.57 -2.16 -2.12
CA GLY A 71 -19.92 -3.44 -2.75
C GLY A 71 -19.27 -3.69 -4.12
N ASP A 72 -18.49 -2.75 -4.65
CA ASP A 72 -17.76 -2.88 -5.91
C ASP A 72 -16.26 -3.11 -5.65
N ILE A 73 -15.85 -4.37 -5.68
CA ILE A 73 -14.45 -4.79 -5.44
C ILE A 73 -13.48 -4.26 -6.52
N THR A 74 -13.97 -3.85 -7.69
CA THR A 74 -13.13 -3.25 -8.73
C THR A 74 -12.65 -1.86 -8.33
N THR A 75 -13.25 -1.25 -7.31
CA THR A 75 -12.84 0.02 -6.70
C THR A 75 -12.00 -0.15 -5.43
N LEU A 76 -11.52 -1.37 -5.14
CA LEU A 76 -10.62 -1.62 -4.03
C LEU A 76 -9.37 -0.74 -4.15
N LYS A 77 -8.95 -0.15 -3.05
CA LYS A 77 -7.73 0.67 -2.95
C LYS A 77 -7.01 0.35 -1.65
N ILE A 78 -5.77 0.78 -1.53
CA ILE A 78 -5.13 0.89 -0.23
C ILE A 78 -4.84 2.34 0.10
N VAL A 79 -5.04 2.66 1.37
CA VAL A 79 -4.74 3.98 1.91
C VAL A 79 -3.58 3.82 2.88
N LEU A 80 -2.54 4.64 2.72
CA LEU A 80 -1.34 4.61 3.54
C LEU A 80 -1.38 5.73 4.57
N VAL A 81 -1.11 5.39 5.83
CA VAL A 81 -1.14 6.33 6.97
C VAL A 81 0.15 6.21 7.78
N PRO A 82 0.89 7.31 8.02
CA PRO A 82 2.04 7.30 8.93
C PRO A 82 1.62 6.93 10.36
N VAL A 83 2.47 6.17 11.05
CA VAL A 83 2.24 5.76 12.44
C VAL A 83 3.29 6.38 13.34
N ASP A 84 2.88 7.03 14.43
CA ASP A 84 3.78 7.66 15.40
C ASP A 84 4.55 6.64 16.25
N ALA A 85 5.48 7.13 17.09
CA ALA A 85 6.28 6.28 17.98
C ALA A 85 5.47 5.54 19.06
N ASN A 86 4.22 5.95 19.32
CA ASN A 86 3.30 5.30 20.26
C ASN A 86 2.38 4.29 19.56
N GLY A 87 2.46 4.16 18.23
CA GLY A 87 1.60 3.28 17.44
C GLY A 87 0.28 3.90 16.97
N ASN A 88 0.09 5.21 17.15
CA ASN A 88 -1.11 5.92 16.70
C ASN A 88 -0.98 6.42 15.26
N ASP A 89 -2.11 6.52 14.58
CA ASP A 89 -2.14 7.07 13.22
C ASP A 89 -2.00 8.59 13.24
N ILE A 90 -1.12 9.10 12.37
CA ILE A 90 -0.99 10.52 12.11
C ILE A 90 -1.97 10.85 10.97
N LEU A 91 -3.13 11.42 11.30
CA LEU A 91 -4.18 11.72 10.32
C LEU A 91 -4.01 13.09 9.66
N SER A 92 -3.41 14.04 10.37
CA SER A 92 -3.15 15.38 9.88
C SER A 92 -1.91 15.98 10.54
N VAL A 93 -1.26 16.89 9.85
CA VAL A 93 -0.15 17.68 10.37
C VAL A 93 -0.36 19.17 10.13
N PRO A 94 0.10 20.03 11.06
CA PRO A 94 0.07 21.46 10.86
C PRO A 94 1.12 21.86 9.82
N VAL A 95 0.70 22.55 8.77
CA VAL A 95 1.57 23.07 7.71
C VAL A 95 1.50 24.59 7.70
N LYS A 96 2.67 25.22 7.72
CA LYS A 96 2.77 26.67 7.67
C LYS A 96 2.70 27.14 6.22
N THR A 97 1.70 27.97 5.94
CA THR A 97 1.58 28.74 4.70
C THR A 97 2.04 30.18 4.94
N ASP A 98 2.18 30.98 3.88
CA ASP A 98 2.65 32.37 3.96
C ASP A 98 1.81 33.25 4.90
N ALA A 99 0.55 32.88 5.16
CA ALA A 99 -0.39 33.65 5.97
C ALA A 99 -0.85 32.95 7.26
N ASN A 100 -0.90 31.61 7.34
CA ASN A 100 -1.47 30.88 8.47
C ASN A 100 -0.88 29.47 8.64
N VAL A 101 -1.13 28.84 9.79
CA VAL A 101 -0.94 27.39 9.99
C VAL A 101 -2.27 26.69 9.70
N VAL A 102 -2.27 25.72 8.80
CA VAL A 102 -3.45 24.92 8.44
C VAL A 102 -3.15 23.43 8.64
N ASP A 103 -4.14 22.66 9.07
CA ASP A 103 -3.99 21.20 9.16
C ASP A 103 -4.13 20.59 7.77
N GLN A 104 -3.09 19.89 7.33
CA GLN A 104 -3.06 19.13 6.08
C GLN A 104 -3.21 17.64 6.39
N SER A 105 -4.01 16.93 5.58
CA SER A 105 -4.14 15.47 5.66
C SER A 105 -2.78 14.79 5.45
N SER A 106 -2.53 13.77 6.26
CA SER A 106 -1.32 12.93 6.17
C SER A 106 -1.59 11.57 5.52
N ILE A 107 -2.78 11.41 4.94
CA ILE A 107 -3.30 10.16 4.40
C ILE A 107 -3.04 10.12 2.89
N TYR A 108 -2.37 9.07 2.41
CA TYR A 108 -1.99 8.89 1.01
C TYR A 108 -2.93 7.89 0.31
N ASP A 109 -3.45 8.25 -0.88
CA ASP A 109 -4.34 7.45 -1.73
C ASP A 109 -3.73 7.20 -3.14
N PHE A 110 -2.40 7.08 -3.25
CA PHE A 110 -1.72 6.96 -4.55
C PHE A 110 -1.60 5.54 -5.08
N THR A 111 -2.39 4.60 -4.56
CA THR A 111 -2.25 3.21 -4.96
C THR A 111 -3.04 2.95 -6.21
N SER A 112 -2.33 2.93 -7.34
CA SER A 112 -2.95 2.58 -8.61
C SER A 112 -3.19 1.06 -8.63
N PRO A 113 -4.44 0.61 -8.80
CA PRO A 113 -4.75 -0.81 -8.81
C PRO A 113 -4.15 -1.51 -10.03
N CYS A 114 -3.59 -2.71 -9.83
CA CYS A 114 -3.27 -3.61 -10.94
C CYS A 114 -4.59 -4.11 -11.57
N PRO A 115 -4.77 -4.07 -12.91
CA PRO A 115 -3.84 -4.68 -13.86
C PRO A 115 -3.11 -3.73 -14.85
N GLN A 116 -3.45 -2.44 -14.95
CA GLN A 116 -2.87 -1.59 -16.03
C GLN A 116 -1.39 -1.23 -15.84
N LEU A 117 -0.85 -1.30 -14.62
CA LEU A 117 0.49 -0.81 -14.28
C LEU A 117 1.42 -1.87 -13.67
N CYS A 118 0.96 -3.12 -13.58
CA CYS A 118 1.67 -4.17 -12.87
C CYS A 118 2.23 -5.22 -13.82
N ASP A 119 3.29 -5.89 -13.37
CA ASP A 119 3.94 -6.94 -14.15
C ASP A 119 3.01 -8.16 -14.28
N LEU A 120 2.30 -8.23 -15.42
CA LEU A 120 1.39 -9.32 -15.74
C LEU A 120 2.10 -10.68 -15.87
N ASN A 121 3.42 -10.69 -16.01
CA ASN A 121 4.20 -11.93 -16.08
C ASN A 121 4.62 -12.45 -14.70
N SER A 122 4.43 -11.67 -13.64
CA SER A 122 4.79 -12.08 -12.29
C SER A 122 4.02 -13.33 -11.85
N PRO A 123 4.66 -14.36 -11.29
CA PRO A 123 3.97 -15.56 -10.79
C PRO A 123 3.03 -15.25 -9.60
N LEU A 124 3.21 -14.08 -8.95
CA LEU A 124 2.31 -13.62 -7.90
C LEU A 124 1.04 -12.99 -8.48
N PHE A 125 1.08 -12.56 -9.75
CA PHE A 125 -0.03 -11.91 -10.44
C PHE A 125 -0.93 -12.90 -11.18
N GLN A 126 -0.35 -13.96 -11.77
CA GLN A 126 -1.05 -14.93 -12.64
C GLN A 126 -2.23 -15.63 -11.97
#